data_AF-A0A1E4IUD9-F1
#
_entry.id   AF-A0A1E4IUD9-F1
#
_cell.length_a   1.000
_cell.length_b   1.000
_cell.length_c   1.000
_cell.angle_alpha   90.00
_cell.angle_beta   90.00
_cell.angle_gamma   90.00
#
_symmetry.space_group_name_H-M   'P 1'
#
loop_
_entity.id
_entity.type
_entity.pdbx_description
1 polymer ?
#
loop_
_entity_poly.entity_id
_entity_poly.type
_entity_poly.pdbx_seq_one_letter_code
_entity_poly.pdbx_strand_id
1 'polypeptide(L)'
;MNKKARRAALLARMASAQLEPVRSFDANCMVRISGCQSVLEVLQSIKHGGPQWAHRYVTVWFSNPANAWVQVYCSQDGSAPYFDVMYTRKEPPQEALSLVLARYPQCDVIDWSPGRLACIRAQDVDIETLAEVIRHVAEAAWGERLAFAGASYEEMGRA
;
A
#
# COMPACT_ATOMS: atom_id res chain seq x y z
N MET A 1 33.50 -8.96 26.99
CA MET A 1 32.94 -7.96 26.06
C MET A 1 32.29 -6.84 26.87
N ASN A 2 32.78 -5.60 26.78
CA ASN A 2 32.35 -4.47 27.63
C ASN A 2 30.91 -4.00 27.27
N LYS A 3 30.08 -3.64 28.27
CA LYS A 3 28.71 -3.11 28.09
C LYS A 3 28.64 -1.98 27.05
N LYS A 4 29.69 -1.16 26.94
CA LYS A 4 29.78 -0.07 25.95
C LYS A 4 29.80 -0.58 24.50
N ALA A 5 30.52 -1.68 24.24
CA ALA A 5 30.55 -2.32 22.92
C ALA A 5 29.21 -2.99 22.58
N ARG A 6 28.52 -3.57 23.57
CA ARG A 6 27.19 -4.16 23.38
C ARG A 6 26.12 -3.11 23.08
N ARG A 7 26.20 -1.94 23.72
CA ARG A 7 25.31 -0.79 23.45
C ARG A 7 25.60 -0.14 22.09
N ALA A 8 26.87 -0.02 21.71
CA ALA A 8 27.27 0.45 20.39
C ALA A 8 26.82 -0.53 19.28
N ALA A 9 26.93 -1.84 19.49
CA ALA A 9 26.45 -2.84 18.55
C ALA A 9 24.91 -2.88 18.46
N LEU A 10 24.19 -2.63 19.57
CA LEU A 10 22.73 -2.51 19.56
C LEU A 10 22.28 -1.23 18.83
N LEU A 11 22.92 -0.09 19.09
CA LEU A 11 22.65 1.17 18.41
C LEU A 11 23.02 1.09 16.92
N ALA A 12 24.12 0.42 16.59
CA ALA A 12 24.48 0.11 15.21
C ALA A 12 23.43 -0.81 14.58
N ARG A 13 22.92 -1.86 15.27
CA ARG A 13 21.82 -2.71 14.76
C ARG A 13 20.50 -1.96 14.58
N MET A 14 20.21 -0.98 15.44
CA MET A 14 19.02 -0.13 15.30
C MET A 14 19.18 0.90 14.17
N ALA A 15 20.38 1.44 13.97
CA ALA A 15 20.71 2.26 12.80
C ALA A 15 20.81 1.45 11.50
N SER A 16 21.08 0.15 11.61
CA SER A 16 21.11 -0.84 10.53
C SER A 16 19.80 -1.62 10.39
N ALA A 17 18.72 -1.18 11.05
CA ALA A 17 17.39 -1.48 10.53
C ALA A 17 17.33 -0.74 9.19
N GLN A 18 17.91 -1.37 8.17
CA GLN A 18 17.90 -0.88 6.81
C GLN A 18 16.45 -0.48 6.54
N LEU A 19 16.25 0.78 6.17
CA LEU A 19 15.05 1.12 5.42
C LEU A 19 15.01 0.08 4.30
N GLU A 20 14.06 -0.86 4.39
CA GLU A 20 13.74 -1.74 3.26
C GLU A 20 13.69 -0.84 2.01
N PRO A 21 14.33 -1.25 0.91
CA PRO A 21 14.45 -0.41 -0.26
C PRO A 21 13.06 0.11 -0.63
N VAL A 22 12.97 1.43 -0.84
CA VAL A 22 11.76 2.09 -1.32
C VAL A 22 11.24 1.27 -2.48
N ARG A 23 10.04 0.67 -2.33
CA ARG A 23 9.49 -0.19 -3.37
C ARG A 23 9.45 0.60 -4.68
N SER A 24 10.09 0.04 -5.69
CA SER A 24 10.13 0.59 -7.04
C SER A 24 9.59 -0.44 -8.02
N PHE A 25 9.18 0.03 -9.19
CA PHE A 25 8.82 -0.88 -10.27
C PHE A 25 10.04 -1.69 -10.73
N ASP A 26 9.91 -3.02 -10.74
CA ASP A 26 10.93 -3.95 -11.26
C ASP A 26 10.34 -4.72 -12.45
N ALA A 27 10.89 -4.47 -13.64
CA ALA A 27 10.44 -5.09 -14.88
C ALA A 27 10.68 -6.60 -14.95
N ASN A 28 11.51 -7.18 -14.06
CA ASN A 28 11.76 -8.62 -14.03
C ASN A 28 10.64 -9.39 -13.31
N CYS A 29 9.92 -8.75 -12.39
CA CYS A 29 8.88 -9.39 -11.57
C CYS A 29 7.51 -8.71 -11.63
N MET A 30 7.42 -7.51 -12.22
CA MET A 30 6.18 -6.75 -12.33
C MET A 30 5.81 -6.50 -13.80
N VAL A 31 4.52 -6.64 -14.09
CA VAL A 31 3.92 -6.35 -15.41
C VAL A 31 3.07 -5.10 -15.32
N ARG A 32 3.21 -4.16 -16.26
CA ARG A 32 2.40 -2.94 -16.30
C ARG A 32 0.95 -3.24 -16.69
N ILE A 33 0.02 -2.58 -16.02
CA ILE A 33 -1.39 -2.52 -16.44
C ILE A 33 -1.54 -1.26 -17.32
N SER A 34 -1.70 -1.47 -18.62
CA SER A 34 -1.82 -0.38 -19.60
C SER A 34 -3.26 0.11 -19.74
N GLY A 35 -3.44 1.34 -20.19
CA GLY A 35 -4.74 1.91 -20.55
C GLY A 35 -5.50 2.57 -19.40
N CYS A 36 -5.20 2.23 -18.13
CA CYS A 36 -5.83 2.89 -16.98
C CYS A 36 -5.29 4.31 -16.77
N GLN A 37 -6.19 5.25 -16.47
CA GLN A 37 -5.92 6.64 -16.12
C GLN A 37 -6.26 6.98 -14.66
N SER A 38 -6.87 6.04 -13.92
CA SER A 38 -7.31 6.25 -12.54
C SER A 38 -7.23 4.97 -11.70
N VAL A 39 -7.27 5.13 -10.37
CA VAL A 39 -7.39 4.02 -9.41
C VAL A 39 -8.65 3.19 -9.72
N LEU A 40 -9.77 3.86 -10.00
CA LEU A 40 -11.05 3.20 -10.30
C LEU A 40 -10.95 2.29 -11.52
N GLU A 41 -10.35 2.76 -12.61
CA GLU A 41 -10.16 1.95 -13.83
C GLU A 41 -9.27 0.74 -13.59
N VAL A 42 -8.27 0.85 -12.72
CA VAL A 42 -7.44 -0.30 -12.30
C VAL A 42 -8.30 -1.33 -11.55
N LEU A 43 -9.06 -0.88 -10.55
CA LEU A 43 -9.92 -1.78 -9.78
C LEU A 43 -11.03 -2.42 -10.64
N GLN A 44 -11.59 -1.68 -11.59
CA GLN A 44 -12.54 -2.22 -12.56
C GLN A 44 -11.89 -3.25 -13.49
N SER A 45 -10.64 -3.02 -13.93
CA SER A 45 -9.89 -3.98 -14.75
C SER A 45 -9.63 -5.29 -14.00
N ILE A 46 -9.34 -5.20 -12.71
CA ILE A 46 -9.20 -6.37 -11.82
C ILE A 46 -10.54 -7.11 -11.70
N LYS A 47 -11.62 -6.39 -11.37
CA LYS A 47 -12.96 -6.99 -11.15
C LYS A 47 -13.47 -7.76 -12.36
N HIS A 48 -13.28 -7.19 -13.56
CA HIS A 48 -13.80 -7.75 -14.81
C HIS A 48 -12.79 -8.63 -15.54
N GLY A 49 -11.53 -8.62 -15.12
CA GLY A 49 -10.45 -9.24 -15.87
C GLY A 49 -10.36 -10.76 -15.72
N GLY A 50 -11.15 -11.38 -14.84
CA GLY A 50 -11.25 -12.84 -14.70
C GLY A 50 -10.50 -13.45 -13.51
N PRO A 51 -10.57 -14.78 -13.33
CA PRO A 51 -10.07 -15.47 -12.14
C PRO A 51 -8.57 -15.32 -11.87
N GLN A 52 -7.76 -15.04 -12.88
CA GLN A 52 -6.30 -14.89 -12.74
C GLN A 52 -5.90 -13.75 -11.79
N TRP A 53 -6.76 -12.74 -11.61
CA TRP A 53 -6.52 -11.63 -10.69
C TRP A 53 -6.59 -12.02 -9.23
N ALA A 54 -7.24 -13.14 -8.91
CA ALA A 54 -7.25 -13.71 -7.58
C ALA A 54 -5.82 -14.05 -7.09
N HIS A 55 -4.88 -14.31 -8.01
CA HIS A 55 -3.50 -14.70 -7.69
C HIS A 55 -2.48 -13.58 -7.97
N ARG A 56 -2.91 -12.32 -7.96
CA ARG A 56 -2.03 -11.19 -8.32
C ARG A 56 -2.09 -10.10 -7.28
N TYR A 57 -0.93 -9.56 -6.94
CA TYR A 57 -0.86 -8.32 -6.18
C TYR A 57 -0.82 -7.15 -7.16
N VAL A 58 -1.70 -6.18 -6.98
CA VAL A 58 -1.74 -5.00 -7.86
C VAL A 58 -1.19 -3.80 -7.14
N THR A 59 -0.13 -3.20 -7.68
CA THR A 59 0.45 -1.96 -7.17
C THR A 59 -0.02 -0.78 -8.02
N VAL A 60 -0.65 0.18 -7.37
CA VAL A 60 -0.99 1.50 -7.92
C VAL A 60 0.11 2.48 -7.54
N TRP A 61 0.60 3.24 -8.52
CA TRP A 61 1.69 4.19 -8.37
C TRP A 61 1.20 5.62 -8.46
N PHE A 62 1.81 6.51 -7.69
CA PHE A 62 1.53 7.94 -7.71
C PHE A 62 2.81 8.75 -7.97
N SER A 63 2.65 9.93 -8.59
CA SER A 63 3.79 10.73 -9.10
C SER A 63 4.46 11.64 -8.07
N ASN A 64 3.90 11.82 -6.87
CA ASN A 64 4.44 12.74 -5.87
C ASN A 64 4.08 12.31 -4.43
N PRO A 65 5.03 11.88 -3.58
CA PRO A 65 6.46 11.80 -3.81
C PRO A 65 6.83 10.73 -4.84
N ALA A 66 8.04 10.83 -5.41
CA ALA A 66 8.58 9.78 -6.26
C ALA A 66 8.59 8.46 -5.48
N ASN A 67 7.86 7.47 -6.01
CA ASN A 67 7.63 6.14 -5.42
C ASN A 67 6.52 6.06 -4.35
N ALA A 68 5.53 6.95 -4.35
CA ALA A 68 4.29 6.69 -3.62
C ALA A 68 3.52 5.51 -4.27
N TRP A 69 3.11 4.55 -3.46
CA TRP A 69 2.41 3.36 -3.93
C TRP A 69 1.37 2.84 -2.95
N VAL A 70 0.34 2.22 -3.51
CA VAL A 70 -0.65 1.42 -2.79
C VAL A 70 -0.70 0.03 -3.42
N GLN A 71 -0.56 -1.03 -2.63
CA GLN A 71 -0.68 -2.39 -3.09
C GLN A 71 -2.03 -2.96 -2.66
N VAL A 72 -2.88 -3.30 -3.63
CA VAL A 72 -4.20 -3.86 -3.44
C VAL A 72 -4.12 -5.38 -3.53
N TYR A 73 -4.65 -6.04 -2.51
CA TYR A 73 -4.76 -7.49 -2.45
C TYR A 73 -6.16 -7.91 -2.91
N CYS A 74 -6.20 -8.63 -4.03
CA CYS A 74 -7.45 -9.17 -4.54
C CYS A 74 -7.88 -10.32 -3.63
N SER A 75 -8.92 -10.11 -2.84
CA SER A 75 -9.47 -11.11 -1.93
C SER A 75 -10.01 -12.31 -2.72
N GLN A 76 -9.51 -13.50 -2.39
CA GLN A 76 -10.18 -14.76 -2.71
C GLN A 76 -11.31 -14.93 -1.69
N ASP A 77 -12.48 -15.38 -2.13
CA ASP A 77 -13.56 -15.85 -1.25
C ASP A 77 -14.44 -14.78 -0.58
N GLY A 78 -14.50 -13.56 -1.14
CA GLY A 78 -15.42 -12.53 -0.64
C GLY A 78 -15.04 -11.94 0.71
N SER A 79 -13.82 -12.21 1.19
CA SER A 79 -13.26 -11.49 2.33
C SER A 79 -13.06 -10.01 1.98
N ALA A 80 -13.14 -9.13 2.97
CA ALA A 80 -13.00 -7.70 2.78
C ALA A 80 -11.67 -7.35 2.08
N PRO A 81 -11.66 -6.48 1.05
CA PRO A 81 -10.42 -6.02 0.44
C PRO A 81 -9.52 -5.37 1.49
N TYR A 82 -8.22 -5.62 1.38
CA TYR A 82 -7.21 -4.89 2.12
C TYR A 82 -6.11 -4.43 1.18
N PHE A 83 -5.41 -3.38 1.58
CA PHE A 83 -4.34 -2.78 0.80
C PHE A 83 -3.26 -2.23 1.72
N ASP A 84 -2.03 -2.32 1.25
CA ASP A 84 -0.89 -1.68 1.89
C ASP A 84 -0.66 -0.31 1.26
N VAL A 85 -0.41 0.69 2.10
CA VAL A 85 0.02 2.02 1.69
C VAL A 85 1.44 2.26 2.17
N MET A 86 2.32 2.77 1.31
CA MET A 86 3.64 3.26 1.76
C MET A 86 3.46 4.36 2.80
N TYR A 87 3.91 4.12 4.03
CA TYR A 87 3.65 5.02 5.15
C TYR A 87 4.97 5.44 5.77
N THR A 88 5.47 6.60 5.37
CA THR A 88 6.82 7.09 5.73
C THR A 88 6.88 7.78 7.10
N ARG A 89 5.73 7.99 7.74
CA ARG A 89 5.61 8.60 9.06
C ARG A 89 5.95 7.59 10.16
N LYS A 90 6.40 8.09 11.32
CA LYS A 90 6.78 7.26 12.48
C LYS A 90 5.63 7.08 13.46
N GLU A 91 4.67 8.00 13.41
CA GLU A 91 3.48 8.03 14.25
C GLU A 91 2.46 6.98 13.79
N PRO A 92 1.60 6.47 14.69
CA PRO A 92 0.56 5.51 14.31
C PRO A 92 -0.35 6.03 13.19
N PRO A 93 -0.67 5.21 12.16
CA PRO A 93 -1.54 5.62 11.06
C PRO A 93 -2.94 6.03 11.52
N GLN A 94 -3.41 5.55 12.66
CA GLN A 94 -4.71 5.91 13.24
C GLN A 94 -4.81 7.43 13.50
N GLU A 95 -3.71 8.08 13.88
CA GLU A 95 -3.68 9.53 14.10
C GLU A 95 -3.58 10.26 12.75
N ALA A 96 -2.63 9.86 11.91
CA ALA A 96 -2.37 10.51 10.62
C ALA A 96 -3.54 10.36 9.62
N LEU A 97 -4.27 9.25 9.68
CA LEU A 97 -5.40 8.93 8.82
C LEU A 97 -6.75 9.18 9.53
N SER A 98 -6.76 9.78 10.73
CA SER A 98 -7.95 9.95 11.56
C SER A 98 -9.14 10.54 10.80
N LEU A 99 -8.93 11.59 9.99
CA LEU A 99 -9.98 12.20 9.16
C LEU A 99 -10.52 11.24 8.09
N VAL A 100 -9.65 10.42 7.49
CA VAL A 100 -10.03 9.43 6.49
C VAL A 100 -10.82 8.29 7.13
N LEU A 101 -10.34 7.77 8.27
CA LEU A 101 -11.01 6.71 9.02
C LEU A 101 -12.37 7.17 9.59
N ALA A 102 -12.48 8.43 10.00
CA ALA A 102 -13.75 9.01 10.42
C ALA A 102 -14.74 9.16 9.25
N ARG A 103 -14.24 9.47 8.04
CA ARG A 103 -15.06 9.57 6.82
C ARG A 103 -15.51 8.20 6.31
N TYR A 104 -14.67 7.18 6.48
CA TYR A 104 -14.89 5.81 6.01
C TYR A 104 -14.87 4.85 7.19
N PRO A 105 -15.96 4.78 7.99
CA PRO A 105 -16.01 3.95 9.20
C PRO A 105 -15.91 2.45 8.92
N GLN A 106 -16.02 2.02 7.66
CA GLN A 106 -15.78 0.65 7.24
C GLN A 106 -14.30 0.29 7.09
N CYS A 107 -13.41 1.29 7.23
CA CYS A 107 -11.98 1.12 7.07
C CYS A 107 -11.28 1.03 8.43
N ASP A 108 -10.42 0.03 8.58
CA ASP A 108 -9.59 -0.18 9.77
C ASP A 108 -8.12 -0.31 9.38
N VAL A 109 -7.22 0.25 10.21
CA VAL A 109 -5.80 -0.07 10.16
C VAL A 109 -5.59 -1.40 10.88
N ILE A 110 -5.18 -2.44 10.14
CA ILE A 110 -5.05 -3.81 10.66
C ILE A 110 -3.60 -4.23 10.95
N ASP A 111 -2.63 -3.57 10.33
CA ASP A 111 -1.19 -3.74 10.59
C ASP A 111 -0.44 -2.47 10.18
N TRP A 112 0.75 -2.24 10.73
CA TRP A 112 1.64 -1.17 10.27
C TRP A 112 3.08 -1.36 10.75
N SER A 113 4.01 -0.76 10.01
CA SER A 113 5.42 -0.69 10.37
C SER A 113 5.89 0.77 10.31
N PRO A 114 6.43 1.33 11.41
CA PRO A 114 6.86 2.72 11.46
C PRO A 114 7.84 3.07 10.34
N GLY A 115 7.53 4.12 9.57
CA GLY A 115 8.36 4.58 8.46
C GLY A 115 8.36 3.67 7.23
N ARG A 116 7.49 2.65 7.17
CA ARG A 116 7.45 1.66 6.09
C ARG A 116 6.10 1.59 5.40
N LEU A 117 5.08 1.07 6.07
CA LEU A 117 3.76 0.83 5.49
C LEU A 117 2.67 0.77 6.55
N ALA A 118 1.43 0.99 6.12
CA ALA A 118 0.22 0.70 6.89
C ALA A 118 -0.69 -0.20 6.05
N CYS A 119 -1.28 -1.20 6.67
CA CYS A 119 -2.25 -2.09 6.05
C CYS A 119 -3.66 -1.68 6.47
N ILE A 120 -4.52 -1.44 5.49
CA ILE A 120 -5.88 -0.98 5.69
C ILE A 120 -6.82 -2.02 5.12
N ARG A 121 -7.79 -2.44 5.93
CA ARG A 121 -8.91 -3.29 5.51
C ARG A 121 -10.13 -2.42 5.32
N ALA A 122 -10.86 -2.61 4.23
CA ALA A 122 -12.11 -1.92 3.96
C ALA A 122 -13.25 -2.95 3.82
N GLN A 123 -14.16 -2.98 4.80
CA GLN A 123 -15.25 -3.95 4.86
C GLN A 123 -16.48 -3.47 4.09
N ASP A 124 -17.16 -4.38 3.38
CA ASP A 124 -18.44 -4.08 2.72
C ASP A 124 -18.45 -2.83 1.81
N VAL A 125 -17.29 -2.47 1.26
CA VAL A 125 -17.15 -1.35 0.32
C VAL A 125 -17.27 -1.83 -1.13
N ASP A 126 -18.01 -1.07 -1.93
CA ASP A 126 -17.97 -1.23 -3.38
C ASP A 126 -16.64 -0.71 -3.97
N ILE A 127 -16.44 -0.94 -5.27
CA ILE A 127 -15.16 -0.63 -5.93
C ILE A 127 -14.96 0.87 -6.10
N GLU A 128 -16.04 1.60 -6.34
CA GLU A 128 -16.08 3.04 -6.44
C GLU A 128 -15.62 3.68 -5.12
N THR A 129 -16.19 3.23 -4.01
CA THR A 129 -15.81 3.65 -2.66
C THR A 129 -14.38 3.23 -2.33
N LEU A 130 -13.96 2.01 -2.67
CA LEU A 130 -12.59 1.55 -2.47
C LEU A 130 -11.58 2.43 -3.22
N ALA A 131 -11.88 2.83 -4.45
CA ALA A 131 -11.04 3.74 -5.22
C ALA A 131 -10.90 5.11 -4.54
N GLU A 132 -11.99 5.65 -3.99
CA GLU A 132 -11.96 6.89 -3.23
C GLU A 132 -11.16 6.76 -1.93
N VAL A 133 -11.36 5.66 -1.19
CA VAL A 133 -10.62 5.36 0.04
C VAL A 133 -9.12 5.34 -0.26
N ILE A 134 -8.69 4.58 -1.28
CA ILE A 134 -7.28 4.50 -1.68
C ILE A 134 -6.72 5.89 -1.99
N ARG A 135 -7.47 6.73 -2.74
CA ARG A 135 -7.05 8.10 -3.06
C ARG A 135 -6.93 8.98 -1.82
N HIS A 136 -7.93 8.96 -0.93
CA HIS A 136 -7.90 9.80 0.28
C HIS A 136 -6.84 9.32 1.29
N VAL A 137 -6.63 8.01 1.44
CA VAL A 137 -5.53 7.46 2.24
C VAL A 137 -4.19 7.93 1.68
N ALA A 138 -4.01 7.83 0.37
CA ALA A 138 -2.83 8.31 -0.31
C ALA A 138 -2.58 9.80 -0.02
N GLU A 139 -3.60 10.64 -0.20
CA GLU A 139 -3.57 12.09 0.09
C GLU A 139 -3.22 12.39 1.55
N ALA A 140 -3.78 11.64 2.50
CA ALA A 140 -3.44 11.82 3.92
C ALA A 140 -2.01 11.35 4.25
N ALA A 141 -1.55 10.27 3.61
CA ALA A 141 -0.21 9.72 3.82
C ALA A 141 0.89 10.65 3.28
N TRP A 142 0.68 11.24 2.09
CA TRP A 142 1.74 11.94 1.35
C TRP A 142 1.46 13.42 1.02
N GLY A 143 0.26 13.92 1.27
CA GLY A 143 -0.14 15.30 1.02
C GLY A 143 -1.05 15.47 -0.20
N GLU A 144 -1.58 16.69 -0.36
CA GLU A 144 -2.46 17.06 -1.46
C GLU A 144 -1.67 17.13 -2.79
N ARG A 145 -2.34 16.81 -3.93
CA ARG A 145 -1.79 16.78 -5.31
C ARG A 145 -1.08 15.49 -5.74
N LEU A 146 -1.46 14.35 -5.19
CA LEU A 146 -1.10 13.07 -5.80
C LEU A 146 -1.80 12.92 -7.14
N ALA A 147 -1.04 12.62 -8.19
CA ALA A 147 -1.60 12.18 -9.46
C ALA A 147 -1.30 10.69 -9.64
N PHE A 148 -2.30 9.98 -10.16
CA PHE A 148 -2.12 8.60 -10.61
C PHE A 148 -1.03 8.56 -11.68
N ALA A 149 -0.04 7.69 -11.49
CA ALA A 149 1.10 7.52 -12.39
C ALA A 149 1.03 6.20 -13.19
N GLY A 150 0.22 5.25 -12.75
CA GLY A 150 0.04 3.97 -13.41
C GLY A 150 -0.21 2.83 -12.44
N ALA A 151 -0.29 1.62 -12.96
CA ALA A 151 -0.38 0.40 -12.16
C ALA A 151 0.48 -0.73 -12.73
N SER A 152 0.82 -1.67 -11.86
CA SER A 152 1.49 -2.92 -12.22
C SER A 152 0.95 -4.07 -11.39
N TYR A 153 1.16 -5.30 -11.83
CA TYR A 153 0.89 -6.48 -11.03
C TYR A 153 2.09 -7.43 -11.00
N GLU A 154 2.16 -8.21 -9.94
CA GLU A 154 3.08 -9.35 -9.78
C GLU A 154 2.24 -10.60 -9.47
N GLU A 155 2.68 -11.76 -9.94
CA GLU A 155 1.98 -13.01 -9.65
C GLU A 155 2.37 -13.51 -8.27
N MET A 156 1.37 -13.90 -7.47
CA MET A 156 1.62 -14.66 -6.25
C MET A 156 2.24 -15.99 -6.66
N GLY A 157 3.44 -16.29 -6.15
CA GLY A 157 4.02 -17.61 -6.33
C GLY A 157 3.00 -18.66 -5.92
N ARG A 158 2.66 -19.59 -6.83
CA ARG A 158 1.83 -20.74 -6.48
C ARG A 158 2.63 -21.53 -5.44
N ALA A 159 2.13 -21.56 -4.20
CA ALA A 159 2.64 -22.45 -3.17
C ALA A 159 2.47 -23.92 -3.59
#